data_AF-A0A7S9C820-F1
#
_entry.id   AF-A0A7S9C820-F1
#
_cell.length_a   1.000
_cell.length_b   1.000
_cell.length_c   1.000
_cell.angle_alpha   90.00
_cell.angle_beta   90.00
_cell.angle_gamma   90.00
#
_symmetry.space_group_name_H-M   'P 1'
#
loop_
_entity.id
_entity.type
_entity.pdbx_description
1 polymer ?
#
loop_
_entity_poly.entity_id
_entity_poly.type
_entity_poly.pdbx_seq_one_letter_code
_entity_poly.pdbx_strand_id
1 'polypeptide(L)'
;MSLRPLTPVIALTLMLSASLPALASEAPAGKSRAEVLAELEAARKDGSLAKMSRESSYAPEFERPSTANRADVLAALEAARKDGTLAKMNREASYAPEFEPKGPGRSRAEVLAELKQAQEDGSMRCQTGNRSSC
;
A
#
# COMPACT_ATOMS: atom_id res chain seq x y z
N MET A 1 8.83 -73.68 34.08
CA MET A 1 8.28 -72.98 35.26
C MET A 1 9.42 -72.44 36.08
N SER A 2 9.38 -71.11 36.29
CA SER A 2 9.93 -70.32 37.38
C SER A 2 11.44 -70.32 37.70
N LEU A 3 12.03 -69.17 37.35
CA LEU A 3 12.95 -68.31 38.11
C LEU A 3 14.35 -68.83 38.47
N ARG A 4 15.36 -68.10 37.95
CA ARG A 4 16.60 -67.84 38.68
C ARG A 4 16.89 -66.33 38.66
N PRO A 5 17.14 -65.71 39.83
CA PRO A 5 17.34 -64.27 39.98
C PRO A 5 18.82 -63.89 39.89
N LEU A 6 19.07 -62.59 40.11
CA LEU A 6 20.32 -61.94 40.52
C LEU A 6 21.07 -61.23 39.38
N THR A 7 20.72 -59.95 39.22
CA THR A 7 21.67 -58.90 38.86
C THR A 7 22.75 -58.78 39.96
N PRO A 8 24.00 -58.44 39.62
CA PRO A 8 24.41 -57.07 39.93
C PRO A 8 25.44 -56.43 38.96
N VAL A 9 25.26 -55.12 38.78
CA VAL A 9 26.22 -53.99 38.80
C VAL A 9 27.62 -54.12 38.17
N ILE A 10 28.05 -53.01 37.55
CA ILE A 10 29.41 -52.43 37.35
C ILE A 10 29.69 -52.25 35.85
N ALA A 11 29.48 -51.08 35.23
CA ALA A 11 30.17 -49.78 35.31
C ALA A 11 31.17 -49.55 34.15
N LEU A 12 31.05 -48.34 33.58
CA LEU A 12 32.15 -47.47 33.12
C LEU A 12 32.64 -47.57 31.65
N THR A 13 32.99 -46.37 31.15
CA THR A 13 33.81 -46.02 29.96
C THR A 13 33.07 -46.03 28.61
N LEU A 14 33.23 -45.09 27.68
CA LEU A 14 33.91 -43.79 27.58
C LEU A 14 33.43 -43.20 26.24
N MET A 15 33.02 -41.93 26.22
CA MET A 15 32.65 -41.19 25.01
C MET A 15 33.83 -41.07 24.03
N LEU A 16 33.60 -41.28 22.71
CA LEU A 16 34.20 -40.44 21.66
C LEU A 16 33.56 -40.66 20.28
N SER A 17 32.55 -39.86 19.93
CA SER A 17 32.23 -39.58 18.53
C SER A 17 32.17 -38.07 18.35
N ALA A 18 33.22 -37.53 17.74
CA ALA A 18 33.31 -36.14 17.33
C ALA A 18 32.26 -35.88 16.24
N SER A 19 31.11 -35.34 16.62
CA SER A 19 30.18 -34.73 15.66
C SER A 19 30.55 -33.26 15.55
N LEU A 20 31.04 -32.88 14.37
CA LEU A 20 31.30 -31.50 13.96
C LEU A 20 30.07 -30.63 14.28
N PRO A 21 30.22 -29.43 14.86
CA PRO A 21 29.12 -28.48 14.88
C PRO A 21 28.93 -28.01 13.44
N ALA A 22 27.90 -28.53 12.77
CA ALA A 22 27.29 -27.81 11.67
C ALA A 22 26.93 -26.43 12.22
N LEU A 23 27.33 -25.37 11.51
CA LEU A 23 26.86 -24.01 11.74
C LEU A 23 25.35 -23.96 11.49
N ALA A 24 24.56 -24.46 12.44
CA ALA A 24 23.16 -24.13 12.56
C ALA A 24 23.13 -22.71 13.12
N SER A 25 23.03 -21.72 12.23
CA SER A 25 22.45 -20.45 12.61
C SER A 25 21.00 -20.76 12.98
N GLU A 26 20.77 -21.01 14.26
CA GLU A 26 19.42 -21.06 14.82
C GLU A 26 18.91 -19.62 14.78
N ALA A 27 18.40 -19.21 13.62
CA ALA A 27 17.52 -18.06 13.55
C ALA A 27 16.40 -18.36 14.55
N PRO A 28 16.13 -17.48 15.54
CA PRO A 28 15.05 -17.71 16.48
C PRO A 28 13.80 -17.98 15.65
N ALA A 29 13.13 -19.10 15.91
CA ALA A 29 11.87 -19.40 15.25
C ALA A 29 10.96 -18.18 15.44
N GLY A 30 10.76 -17.43 14.35
CA GLY A 30 9.96 -16.21 14.39
C GLY A 30 8.53 -16.54 14.79
N LYS A 31 7.83 -15.56 15.37
CA LYS A 31 6.41 -15.69 15.68
C LYS A 31 5.64 -16.18 14.46
N SER A 32 4.71 -17.11 14.66
CA SER A 32 3.85 -17.55 13.57
C SER A 32 2.99 -16.38 13.07
N ARG A 33 2.55 -16.41 11.81
CA ARG A 33 1.69 -15.35 11.26
C ARG A 33 0.42 -15.16 12.10
N ALA A 34 -0.12 -16.24 12.66
CA ALA A 34 -1.30 -16.20 13.54
C ALA A 34 -1.01 -15.46 14.85
N GLU A 35 0.15 -15.72 15.47
CA GLU A 35 0.59 -15.02 16.68
C GLU A 35 0.79 -13.52 16.42
N VAL A 36 1.43 -13.16 15.30
CA VAL A 36 1.63 -11.76 14.93
C VAL A 36 0.29 -11.03 14.74
N LEU A 37 -0.69 -11.68 14.11
CA LEU A 37 -2.02 -11.10 13.94
C LEU A 37 -2.75 -10.92 15.28
N ALA A 38 -2.67 -11.89 16.18
CA ALA A 38 -3.27 -11.79 17.50
C ALA A 38 -2.63 -10.66 18.33
N GLU A 39 -1.32 -10.51 18.27
CA GLU A 39 -0.59 -9.42 18.93
C GLU A 39 -0.94 -8.05 18.34
N LEU A 40 -1.06 -7.95 17.02
CA LEU A 40 -1.50 -6.71 16.37
C LEU A 40 -2.94 -6.34 16.73
N GLU A 41 -3.84 -7.32 16.86
CA GLU A 41 -5.20 -7.08 17.33
C GLU A 41 -5.26 -6.64 18.79
N ALA A 42 -4.45 -7.26 19.66
CA ALA A 42 -4.29 -6.84 21.04
C ALA A 42 -3.76 -5.40 21.13
N ALA A 43 -2.71 -5.08 20.37
CA ALA A 43 -2.09 -3.75 20.30
C ALA A 43 -3.03 -2.66 19.73
N ARG A 44 -4.00 -3.06 18.90
CA ARG A 44 -5.07 -2.17 18.43
C ARG A 44 -6.13 -1.93 19.51
N LYS A 45 -6.46 -2.94 20.30
CA LYS A 45 -7.45 -2.86 21.39
C LYS A 45 -6.92 -2.07 22.60
N ASP A 46 -5.65 -2.24 22.95
CA ASP A 46 -5.02 -1.53 24.07
C ASP A 46 -4.52 -0.12 23.70
N GLY A 47 -4.54 0.23 22.41
CA GLY A 47 -4.16 1.55 21.90
C GLY A 47 -2.64 1.78 21.78
N SER A 48 -1.81 0.79 22.08
CA SER A 48 -0.34 0.89 21.96
C SER A 48 0.11 1.16 20.52
N LEU A 49 -0.57 0.57 19.53
CA LEU A 49 -0.29 0.81 18.10
C LEU A 49 -0.58 2.28 17.73
N ALA A 50 -1.68 2.84 18.23
CA ALA A 50 -2.01 4.24 18.02
C ALA A 50 -0.99 5.18 18.68
N LYS A 51 -0.50 4.83 19.89
CA LYS A 51 0.53 5.58 20.59
C LYS A 51 1.85 5.62 19.81
N MET A 52 2.33 4.46 19.36
CA MET A 52 3.56 4.37 18.53
C MET A 52 3.41 5.17 17.22
N SER A 53 2.23 5.13 16.60
CA SER A 53 1.96 5.90 15.38
C SER A 53 1.98 7.42 15.62
N ARG A 54 1.56 7.89 16.81
CA ARG A 54 1.59 9.31 17.18
C ARG A 54 3.00 9.78 17.52
N GLU A 55 3.76 8.97 18.27
CA GLU A 55 5.14 9.29 18.65
C GLU A 55 6.09 9.30 17.44
N SER A 56 5.80 8.48 16.42
CA SER A 56 6.60 8.43 15.18
C SER A 56 6.28 9.55 14.18
N SER A 57 5.20 10.31 14.36
CA SER A 57 4.82 11.41 13.46
C SER A 57 4.69 12.70 14.24
N TYR A 58 5.55 13.68 13.94
CA TYR A 58 5.37 15.07 14.36
C TYR A 58 4.19 15.69 13.59
N ALA A 59 2.99 15.15 13.80
CA ALA A 59 1.75 15.64 13.24
C ALA A 59 1.04 16.43 14.35
N PRO A 60 0.53 17.64 14.07
CA PRO A 60 -0.27 18.38 15.04
C PRO A 60 -1.40 17.49 15.56
N GLU A 61 -1.65 17.51 16.87
CA GLU A 61 -2.79 16.80 17.46
C GLU A 61 -4.09 17.43 16.97
N PHE A 62 -4.64 16.88 15.88
CA PHE A 62 -6.01 17.15 15.49
C PHE A 62 -6.92 16.23 16.30
N GLU A 63 -7.31 16.68 17.48
CA GLU A 63 -8.35 16.04 18.29
C GLU A 63 -9.73 16.25 17.63
N ARG A 64 -9.98 15.55 16.53
CA ARG A 64 -11.34 15.45 15.99
C ARG A 64 -11.61 14.04 15.49
N PRO A 65 -11.84 13.08 16.40
CA PRO A 65 -12.29 11.76 15.99
C PRO A 65 -13.61 11.90 15.23
N SER A 66 -13.68 11.34 14.02
CA SER A 66 -14.94 11.22 13.30
C SER A 66 -15.82 10.21 14.03
N THR A 67 -17.08 10.57 14.28
CA THR A 67 -18.09 9.65 14.82
C THR A 67 -18.82 8.87 13.72
N ALA A 68 -18.55 9.15 12.44
CA ALA A 68 -19.22 8.53 11.32
C ALA A 68 -18.71 7.10 11.09
N ASN A 69 -19.64 6.16 10.92
CA ASN A 69 -19.29 4.81 10.51
C ASN A 69 -19.09 4.74 8.97
N ARG A 70 -18.52 3.64 8.47
CA ARG A 70 -18.23 3.49 7.03
C ARG A 70 -19.48 3.53 6.16
N ALA A 71 -20.61 2.99 6.62
CA ALA A 71 -21.86 3.01 5.88
C ALA A 71 -22.40 4.43 5.74
N ASP A 72 -22.34 5.22 6.80
CA ASP A 72 -22.76 6.63 6.80
C ASP A 72 -21.94 7.46 5.82
N VAL A 73 -20.63 7.24 5.78
CA VAL A 73 -19.72 7.93 4.84
C VAL A 73 -20.06 7.59 3.38
N LEU A 74 -20.38 6.33 3.10
CA LEU A 74 -20.76 5.91 1.75
C LEU A 74 -22.11 6.49 1.34
N ALA A 75 -23.10 6.50 2.24
CA ALA A 75 -24.39 7.12 2.00
C ALA A 75 -24.26 8.63 1.74
N ALA A 76 -23.45 9.33 2.54
CA ALA A 76 -23.16 10.75 2.35
C ALA A 76 -22.44 11.02 1.02
N LEU A 77 -21.48 10.16 0.63
CA LEU A 77 -20.81 10.25 -0.67
C LEU A 77 -21.78 10.07 -1.84
N GLU A 78 -22.71 9.11 -1.76
CA GLU A 78 -23.72 8.92 -2.80
C GLU A 78 -24.70 10.09 -2.89
N ALA A 79 -25.14 10.62 -1.75
CA ALA A 79 -25.97 11.82 -1.71
C ALA A 79 -25.25 13.00 -2.36
N ALA A 80 -23.98 13.23 -2.00
CA ALA A 80 -23.15 14.31 -2.53
C ALA A 80 -22.86 14.19 -4.04
N ARG A 81 -22.89 12.96 -4.58
CA ARG A 81 -22.81 12.72 -6.04
C ARG A 81 -24.14 13.01 -6.74
N LYS A 82 -25.27 12.66 -6.12
CA LYS A 82 -26.61 12.87 -6.69
C LYS A 82 -27.02 14.35 -6.67
N ASP A 83 -26.71 15.07 -5.60
CA ASP A 83 -27.02 16.50 -5.46
C ASP A 83 -25.99 17.42 -6.15
N GLY A 84 -24.88 16.86 -6.64
CA GLY A 84 -23.82 17.59 -7.35
C GLY A 84 -22.90 18.41 -6.45
N THR A 85 -23.06 18.37 -5.13
CA THR A 85 -22.20 19.09 -4.17
C THR A 85 -20.76 18.61 -4.25
N LEU A 86 -20.53 17.31 -4.48
CA LEU A 86 -19.19 16.75 -4.66
C LEU A 86 -18.51 17.30 -5.92
N ALA A 87 -19.26 17.47 -7.01
CA ALA A 87 -18.74 18.05 -8.24
C ALA A 87 -18.42 19.54 -8.08
N LYS A 88 -19.27 20.29 -7.35
CA LYS A 88 -19.04 21.69 -7.00
C LYS A 88 -17.78 21.85 -6.15
N MET A 89 -17.65 21.06 -5.08
CA MET A 89 -16.45 21.07 -4.23
C MET A 89 -15.18 20.72 -5.02
N ASN A 90 -15.23 19.75 -5.94
CA ASN A 90 -14.06 19.39 -6.74
C ASN A 90 -13.65 20.50 -7.71
N ARG A 91 -14.64 21.22 -8.28
CA ARG A 91 -14.38 22.39 -9.13
C ARG A 91 -13.76 23.54 -8.34
N GLU A 92 -14.31 23.82 -7.17
CA GLU A 92 -13.92 24.94 -6.30
C GLU A 92 -12.66 24.64 -5.46
N ALA A 93 -12.32 23.36 -5.24
CA ALA A 93 -11.12 22.94 -4.52
C ALA A 93 -9.83 23.16 -5.32
N SER A 94 -9.94 23.43 -6.62
CA SER A 94 -8.79 23.76 -7.44
C SER A 94 -8.47 25.25 -7.30
N TYR A 95 -7.34 25.55 -6.66
CA TYR A 95 -6.66 26.86 -6.75
C TYR A 95 -6.07 27.08 -8.16
N ALA A 96 -6.74 26.55 -9.19
CA ALA A 96 -6.39 26.74 -10.59
C ALA A 96 -7.25 27.88 -11.11
N PRO A 97 -6.67 28.88 -11.80
CA PRO A 97 -7.45 29.96 -12.37
C PRO A 97 -8.56 29.36 -13.24
N GLU A 98 -9.78 29.86 -13.07
CA GLU A 98 -10.89 29.54 -13.97
C GLU A 98 -10.47 29.95 -15.38
N PHE A 99 -10.10 28.98 -16.20
CA PHE A 99 -9.90 29.22 -17.62
C PHE A 99 -11.28 29.41 -18.23
N GLU A 100 -11.63 30.65 -18.55
CA GLU A 100 -12.81 30.90 -19.37
C GLU A 100 -12.70 30.07 -20.65
N PRO A 101 -13.74 29.29 -21.01
CA PRO A 101 -13.70 28.52 -22.24
C PRO A 101 -13.59 29.51 -23.42
N LYS A 102 -12.44 29.51 -24.10
CA LYS A 102 -12.21 30.27 -25.33
C LYS A 102 -13.05 29.68 -26.48
N GLY A 103 -14.35 29.92 -26.44
CA GLY A 103 -15.30 29.52 -27.47
C GLY A 103 -15.56 28.01 -27.55
N PRO A 104 -16.42 27.58 -28.50
CA PRO A 104 -16.59 26.17 -28.81
C PRO A 104 -15.25 25.65 -29.34
N GLY A 105 -14.65 24.69 -28.64
CA GLY A 105 -13.44 24.03 -29.12
C GLY A 105 -13.66 23.42 -30.51
N ARG A 106 -12.57 23.17 -31.26
CA ARG A 106 -12.64 22.54 -32.59
C ARG A 106 -13.38 21.21 -32.50
N SER A 107 -14.21 20.93 -33.50
CA SER A 107 -14.89 19.63 -33.58
C SER A 107 -13.86 18.52 -33.80
N ARG A 108 -14.19 17.29 -33.39
CA ARG A 108 -13.31 16.14 -33.64
C ARG A 108 -13.01 15.95 -35.13
N ALA A 109 -13.99 16.26 -36.00
CA ALA A 109 -13.80 16.18 -37.45
C ALA A 109 -12.79 17.21 -37.96
N GLU A 110 -12.83 18.44 -37.46
CA GLU A 110 -11.86 19.50 -37.80
C GLU A 110 -10.45 19.13 -37.35
N VAL A 111 -10.30 18.63 -36.11
CA VAL A 111 -8.99 18.21 -35.58
C VAL A 111 -8.40 17.08 -36.41
N LEU A 112 -9.22 16.13 -36.87
CA LEU A 112 -8.76 15.04 -37.73
C LEU A 112 -8.38 15.52 -39.13
N ALA A 113 -9.09 16.50 -39.68
CA ALA A 113 -8.77 17.10 -40.97
C ALA A 113 -7.42 17.85 -40.92
N GLU A 114 -7.21 18.66 -39.87
CA GLU A 114 -5.95 19.36 -39.62
C GLU A 114 -4.78 18.39 -39.41
N LEU A 115 -5.00 17.32 -38.65
CA LEU A 115 -3.98 16.29 -38.42
C LEU A 115 -3.59 15.59 -39.73
N LYS A 116 -4.56 15.27 -40.59
CA LYS A 116 -4.30 14.67 -41.90
C LYS A 116 -3.53 15.64 -42.80
N GLN A 117 -3.93 16.90 -42.86
CA GLN A 117 -3.22 17.93 -43.62
C GLN A 117 -1.77 18.07 -43.15
N ALA A 118 -1.54 18.09 -41.84
CA ALA A 118 -0.21 18.24 -41.25
C ALA A 118 0.70 17.02 -41.48
N GLN A 119 0.10 15.84 -41.73
CA GLN A 119 0.83 14.63 -42.13
C GLN A 119 1.19 14.67 -43.62
N GLU A 120 0.31 15.20 -44.47
CA GLU A 120 0.49 15.32 -45.92
C GLU A 120 1.51 16.41 -46.29
N ASP A 121 1.46 17.57 -45.63
CA ASP A 121 2.39 18.68 -45.85
C ASP A 121 3.75 18.50 -45.13
N GLY A 122 3.89 17.44 -44.33
CA GLY A 122 5.10 17.12 -43.60
C GLY A 122 5.37 17.98 -42.37
N SER A 123 4.50 18.95 -42.03
CA SER A 123 4.65 19.83 -40.87
C SER A 123 4.63 19.07 -39.54
N MET A 124 3.93 17.93 -39.47
CA MET A 124 4.01 17.01 -38.33
C MET A 124 5.43 16.49 -38.10
N ARG A 125 6.15 16.17 -39.19
CA ARG A 125 7.54 15.67 -39.10
C ARG A 125 8.49 16.77 -38.65
N CYS A 126 8.25 18.02 -39.04
CA CYS A 126 9.03 19.18 -38.60
C CYS A 126 8.88 19.48 -37.11
N GLN A 127 7.70 19.20 -36.56
CA GLN A 127 7.42 19.39 -35.14
C GLN A 127 7.97 18.25 -34.27
N THR A 128 8.05 17.02 -34.79
CA THR A 128 8.48 15.83 -34.03
C THR A 128 9.92 15.37 -34.29
N GLY A 129 10.60 15.88 -35.33
CA GLY A 129 11.97 15.51 -35.71
C GLY A 129 12.99 16.63 -35.51
N ASN A 130 14.29 16.32 -35.63
CA ASN A 130 15.34 17.33 -35.67
C ASN A 130 15.06 18.31 -36.82
N ARG A 131 15.00 19.61 -36.50
CA ARG A 131 14.58 20.71 -37.40
C ARG A 131 15.41 20.88 -38.68
N SER A 132 16.38 20.02 -38.95
CA SER A 132 17.33 20.13 -40.07
C SER A 132 16.81 19.56 -41.40
N SER A 133 15.60 19.01 -41.43
CA SER A 133 15.00 18.44 -42.65
C SER A 133 13.67 19.10 -43.02
N CYS A 134 13.44 20.28 -42.44
CA CYS A 134 12.49 21.30 -42.80
C CYS A 134 13.27 22.63 -42.87
#